data_AF-A0A536ET40-F1
#
_entry.id   AF-A0A536ET40-F1
#
_cell.length_a   1.000
_cell.length_b   1.000
_cell.length_c   1.000
_cell.angle_alpha   90.00
_cell.angle_beta   90.00
_cell.angle_gamma   90.00
#
_symmetry.space_group_name_H-M   'P 1'
#
loop_
_entity.id
_entity.type
_entity.pdbx_description
1 polymer ?
#
loop_
_entity_poly.entity_id
_entity_poly.type
_entity_poly.pdbx_seq_one_letter_code
_entity_poly.pdbx_strand_id
1 'polypeptide(L)'
;MPPIALFGIQFTLALVAYALIAWWYVSPRLAGLRPESALVPLVWVHAFRIIGGTILAPGAVDAAVPVEFRTMIGLGDIATAVLALVALLALRYRVSWALASVWVVLVVGLLDTVNAIIQSMRFSVFDHALGVNWVIVTMYVPALLVSSVLIFIQLRRRDGATG
;
A
#
# COMPACT_ATOMS: atom_id res chain seq x y z
N MET A 1 21.20 8.52 16.69
CA MET A 1 21.27 7.85 15.37
C MET A 1 20.64 8.75 14.33
N PRO A 2 21.13 8.80 13.08
CA PRO A 2 20.48 9.57 12.02
C PRO A 2 19.04 9.08 11.79
N PRO A 3 18.03 9.97 11.57
CA PRO A 3 16.64 9.57 11.36
C PRO A 3 16.48 8.56 10.21
N ILE A 4 17.19 8.76 9.11
CA ILE A 4 17.17 7.84 7.96
C ILE A 4 17.66 6.43 8.30
N ALA A 5 18.60 6.29 9.23
CA ALA A 5 19.09 5.00 9.68
C ALA A 5 18.02 4.29 10.54
N LEU A 6 17.34 5.03 11.42
CA LEU A 6 16.21 4.48 12.19
C LEU A 6 15.07 4.04 11.27
N PHE A 7 14.70 4.88 10.30
CA PHE A 7 13.70 4.57 9.28
C PHE A 7 14.08 3.28 8.54
N GLY A 8 15.31 3.19 8.03
CA GLY A 8 15.80 2.02 7.30
C GLY A 8 15.71 0.72 8.12
N ILE A 9 16.09 0.77 9.40
CA ILE A 9 15.99 -0.37 10.31
C ILE A 9 14.52 -0.78 10.50
N GLN A 10 13.64 0.16 10.89
CA GLN A 10 12.23 -0.12 11.17
C GLN A 10 11.50 -0.63 9.92
N PHE A 11 11.69 0.05 8.79
CA PHE A 11 11.10 -0.33 7.52
C PHE A 11 11.54 -1.73 7.07
N THR A 12 12.84 -2.02 7.15
CA THR A 12 13.39 -3.33 6.74
C THR A 12 12.88 -4.45 7.63
N LEU A 13 12.89 -4.25 8.96
CA LEU A 13 12.38 -5.25 9.90
C LEU A 13 10.88 -5.50 9.70
N ALA A 14 10.09 -4.45 9.49
CA ALA A 14 8.67 -4.57 9.16
C ALA A 14 8.46 -5.32 7.84
N LEU A 15 9.24 -4.99 6.79
CA LEU A 15 9.16 -5.67 5.50
C LEU A 15 9.48 -7.17 5.62
N VAL A 16 10.52 -7.52 6.38
CA VAL A 16 10.85 -8.93 6.67
C VAL A 16 9.70 -9.59 7.43
N ALA A 17 9.16 -8.95 8.47
CA ALA A 17 8.04 -9.50 9.24
C ALA A 17 6.81 -9.76 8.36
N TYR A 18 6.39 -8.80 7.53
CA TYR A 18 5.27 -8.99 6.61
C TYR A 18 5.56 -10.03 5.53
N ALA A 19 6.80 -10.12 5.02
CA ALA A 19 7.19 -11.16 4.08
C ALA A 19 7.10 -12.56 4.70
N LEU A 20 7.55 -12.73 5.95
CA LEU A 20 7.41 -13.98 6.70
C LEU A 20 5.94 -14.31 6.96
N ILE A 21 5.12 -13.33 7.36
CA ILE A 21 3.67 -13.51 7.53
C ILE A 21 3.04 -13.96 6.20
N ALA A 22 3.41 -13.29 5.10
CA ALA A 22 2.92 -13.59 3.77
C ALA A 22 3.28 -15.02 3.35
N TRP A 23 4.53 -15.44 3.56
CA TRP A 23 5.02 -16.75 3.16
C TRP A 23 4.45 -17.88 4.03
N TRP A 24 4.50 -17.75 5.36
CA TRP A 24 4.11 -18.82 6.27
C TRP A 24 2.60 -18.98 6.41
N TYR A 25 1.84 -17.87 6.36
CA TYR A 25 0.43 -17.89 6.72
C TYR A 25 -0.51 -17.50 5.59
N VAL A 26 -0.18 -16.46 4.82
CA VAL A 26 -1.12 -15.91 3.83
C VAL A 26 -1.09 -16.74 2.53
N SER A 27 0.07 -16.89 1.90
CA SER A 27 0.24 -17.56 0.61
C SER A 27 -0.34 -18.98 0.56
N PRO A 28 -0.11 -19.86 1.58
CA PRO A 28 -0.69 -21.21 1.60
C PRO A 28 -2.22 -21.18 1.65
N ARG A 29 -2.80 -20.23 2.39
CA ARG A 29 -4.27 -20.08 2.50
C ARG A 29 -4.86 -19.53 1.21
N LEU A 30 -4.21 -18.56 0.58
CA LEU A 30 -4.66 -18.00 -0.70
C LEU A 30 -4.67 -19.04 -1.81
N ALA A 31 -3.73 -19.99 -1.81
CA ALA A 31 -3.67 -21.06 -2.82
C ALA A 31 -4.89 -21.99 -2.82
N GLY A 32 -5.60 -22.11 -1.69
CA GLY A 32 -6.82 -22.91 -1.58
C GLY A 32 -8.11 -22.17 -1.94
N LEU A 33 -8.04 -20.86 -2.22
CA LEU A 33 -9.21 -20.03 -2.50
C LEU A 33 -9.42 -19.84 -4.00
N ARG A 34 -10.67 -19.56 -4.38
CA ARG A 34 -10.97 -19.07 -5.74
C ARG A 34 -10.24 -17.73 -5.97
N PRO A 35 -9.73 -17.43 -7.17
CA PRO A 35 -8.88 -16.26 -7.41
C PRO A 35 -9.49 -14.94 -6.93
N GLU A 36 -10.77 -14.69 -7.21
CA GLU A 36 -11.46 -13.47 -6.78
C GLU A 36 -11.54 -13.36 -5.25
N SER A 37 -11.73 -14.49 -4.57
CA SER A 37 -11.81 -14.55 -3.11
C SER A 37 -10.43 -14.38 -2.46
N ALA A 38 -9.36 -14.84 -3.13
CA ALA A 38 -7.98 -14.64 -2.69
C ALA A 38 -7.54 -13.16 -2.75
N LEU A 39 -8.10 -12.37 -3.67
CA LEU A 39 -7.76 -10.95 -3.83
C LEU A 39 -8.39 -10.06 -2.75
N VAL A 40 -9.62 -10.37 -2.29
CA VAL A 40 -10.36 -9.55 -1.32
C VAL A 40 -9.53 -9.15 -0.08
N PRO A 41 -8.92 -10.08 0.69
CA PRO A 41 -8.16 -9.69 1.88
C PRO A 41 -6.94 -8.83 1.55
N LEU A 42 -6.34 -8.99 0.36
CA LEU A 42 -5.20 -8.19 -0.07
C LEU A 42 -5.63 -6.78 -0.47
N VAL A 43 -6.74 -6.64 -1.20
CA VAL A 43 -7.28 -5.32 -1.60
C VAL A 43 -7.75 -4.52 -0.38
N TRP A 44 -8.23 -5.18 0.68
CA TRP A 44 -8.51 -4.49 1.95
C TRP A 44 -7.30 -3.78 2.54
N VAL A 45 -6.09 -4.33 2.40
CA VAL A 45 -4.86 -3.64 2.81
C VAL A 45 -4.74 -2.31 2.08
N HIS A 46 -5.10 -2.22 0.81
CA HIS A 46 -5.07 -0.98 0.03
C HIS A 46 -6.25 -0.04 0.31
N ALA A 47 -7.40 -0.54 0.74
CA ALA A 47 -8.52 0.30 1.14
C ALA A 47 -8.20 1.16 2.37
N PHE A 48 -7.34 0.66 3.28
CA PHE A 48 -6.91 1.42 4.46
C PHE A 48 -5.90 2.53 4.16
N ARG A 49 -5.50 2.74 2.89
CA ARG A 49 -4.68 3.89 2.48
C ARG A 49 -5.33 5.23 2.79
N ILE A 50 -6.63 5.23 3.14
CA ILE A 50 -7.31 6.34 3.82
C ILE A 50 -6.44 6.96 4.92
N ILE A 51 -5.71 6.15 5.70
CA ILE A 51 -4.85 6.62 6.78
C ILE A 51 -3.72 7.54 6.30
N GLY A 52 -3.24 7.38 5.06
CA GLY A 52 -2.23 8.24 4.46
C GLY A 52 -2.72 9.69 4.26
N GLY A 53 -4.03 9.89 4.14
CA GLY A 53 -4.66 11.22 4.15
C GLY A 53 -4.41 12.02 5.44
N THR A 54 -3.98 11.35 6.53
CA THR A 54 -3.62 12.01 7.81
C THR A 54 -2.53 13.07 7.63
N ILE A 55 -1.65 12.95 6.63
CA ILE A 55 -0.62 13.96 6.35
C ILE A 55 -1.20 15.35 6.00
N LEU A 56 -2.46 15.41 5.59
CA LEU A 56 -3.19 16.65 5.29
C LEU A 56 -3.85 17.27 6.53
N ALA A 57 -3.98 16.50 7.62
CA ALA A 57 -4.66 16.98 8.82
C ALA A 57 -3.82 18.08 9.51
N PRO A 58 -4.46 19.13 10.06
CA PRO A 58 -3.77 20.17 10.78
C PRO A 58 -2.90 19.61 11.92
N GLY A 59 -1.63 19.99 11.95
CA GLY A 59 -0.68 19.55 13.00
C GLY A 59 -0.18 18.10 12.88
N ALA A 60 -0.53 17.36 11.82
CA ALA A 60 -0.10 15.96 11.66
C ALA A 60 1.38 15.78 11.33
N VAL A 61 2.02 16.80 10.76
CA VAL A 61 3.45 16.88 10.48
C VAL A 61 3.97 18.29 10.78
N ASP A 62 5.28 18.42 10.86
CA ASP A 62 5.97 19.71 11.00
C ASP A 62 5.52 20.73 9.96
N ALA A 63 5.34 21.99 10.37
CA ALA A 63 4.93 23.07 9.47
C ALA A 63 5.93 23.34 8.33
N ALA A 64 7.20 22.97 8.52
CA ALA A 64 8.24 23.04 7.50
C ALA A 64 8.11 21.96 6.41
N VAL A 65 7.30 20.91 6.61
CA VAL A 65 7.06 19.91 5.55
C VAL A 65 6.31 20.57 4.38
N PRO A 66 6.88 20.54 3.16
CA PRO A 66 6.31 21.22 1.99
C PRO A 66 4.85 20.84 1.74
N VAL A 67 4.01 21.86 1.47
CA VAL A 67 2.59 21.66 1.14
C VAL A 67 2.45 20.72 -0.06
N GLU A 68 3.28 20.91 -1.09
CA GLU A 68 3.27 20.07 -2.30
C GLU A 68 3.45 18.59 -1.96
N PHE A 69 4.44 18.25 -1.12
CA PHE A 69 4.65 16.89 -0.64
C PHE A 69 3.41 16.36 0.07
N ARG A 70 2.87 17.10 1.05
CA ARG A 70 1.68 16.68 1.81
C ARG A 70 0.49 16.41 0.90
N THR A 71 0.20 17.34 -0.01
CA THR A 71 -0.90 17.22 -0.98
C THR A 71 -0.74 16.02 -1.90
N MET A 72 0.47 15.78 -2.40
CA MET A 72 0.76 14.68 -3.31
C MET A 72 0.55 13.33 -2.64
N ILE A 73 1.13 13.13 -1.45
CA ILE A 73 0.99 11.88 -0.70
C ILE A 73 -0.46 11.66 -0.27
N GLY A 74 -1.05 12.66 0.41
CA GLY A 74 -2.38 12.50 0.99
C GLY A 74 -3.46 12.24 -0.06
N LEU A 75 -3.43 12.96 -1.19
CA LEU A 75 -4.41 12.75 -2.26
C LEU A 75 -4.16 11.46 -3.04
N GLY A 76 -2.90 11.07 -3.27
CA GLY A 76 -2.55 9.81 -3.92
C GLY A 76 -3.03 8.59 -3.12
N ASP A 77 -2.87 8.64 -1.80
CA ASP A 77 -3.36 7.63 -0.87
C ASP A 77 -4.89 7.53 -0.85
N ILE A 78 -5.58 8.67 -0.76
CA ILE A 78 -7.05 8.73 -0.79
C ILE A 78 -7.59 8.21 -2.13
N ALA A 79 -6.99 8.61 -3.26
CA ALA A 79 -7.38 8.14 -4.58
C ALA A 79 -7.22 6.62 -4.71
N THR A 80 -6.08 6.09 -4.26
CA THR A 80 -5.82 4.63 -4.27
C THR A 80 -6.81 3.89 -3.36
N ALA A 81 -7.14 4.44 -2.20
CA ALA A 81 -8.14 3.85 -1.30
C ALA A 81 -9.54 3.78 -1.93
N VAL A 82 -9.96 4.85 -2.61
CA VAL A 82 -11.24 4.87 -3.34
C VAL A 82 -11.27 3.79 -4.42
N LEU A 83 -10.19 3.67 -5.21
CA LEU A 83 -10.07 2.61 -6.21
C LEU A 83 -10.15 1.21 -5.57
N ALA A 84 -9.50 1.01 -4.41
CA ALA A 84 -9.55 -0.26 -3.68
C ALA A 84 -10.96 -0.59 -3.18
N LEU A 85 -11.71 0.39 -2.68
CA LEU A 85 -13.12 0.19 -2.27
C LEU A 85 -14.01 -0.18 -3.46
N VAL A 86 -13.83 0.49 -4.60
CA VAL A 86 -14.54 0.15 -5.84
C VAL A 86 -14.21 -1.28 -6.28
N ALA A 87 -12.93 -1.67 -6.25
CA ALA A 87 -12.50 -3.01 -6.58
C ALA A 87 -13.05 -4.07 -5.60
N LEU A 88 -13.15 -3.76 -4.30
CA LEU A 88 -13.76 -4.66 -3.32
C LEU A 88 -15.24 -4.90 -3.60
N LEU A 89 -16.00 -3.85 -3.93
CA LEU A 89 -17.40 -3.99 -4.32
C LEU A 89 -17.53 -4.82 -5.60
N ALA A 90 -16.66 -4.56 -6.59
CA ALA A 90 -16.62 -5.30 -7.84
C ALA A 90 -16.36 -6.81 -7.60
N LEU A 91 -15.37 -7.14 -6.76
CA LEU A 91 -15.05 -8.52 -6.35
C LEU A 91 -16.21 -9.16 -5.58
N ARG A 92 -16.84 -8.42 -4.66
CA ARG A 92 -17.95 -8.91 -3.82
C ARG A 92 -19.18 -9.28 -4.66
N TYR A 93 -19.54 -8.43 -5.61
CA TYR A 93 -20.68 -8.64 -6.50
C TYR A 93 -20.34 -9.44 -7.77
N ARG A 94 -19.08 -9.87 -7.92
CA ARG A 94 -18.58 -10.68 -9.05
C ARG A 94 -18.89 -10.07 -10.41
N VAL A 95 -18.77 -8.74 -10.53
CA VAL A 95 -18.96 -8.04 -11.80
C VAL A 95 -17.85 -8.40 -12.78
N SER A 96 -18.14 -8.36 -14.08
CA SER A 96 -17.22 -8.80 -15.14
C SER A 96 -15.86 -8.08 -15.14
N TRP A 97 -15.82 -6.82 -14.72
CA TRP A 97 -14.60 -6.00 -14.69
C TRP A 97 -13.84 -6.05 -13.35
N ALA A 98 -14.23 -6.90 -12.40
CA ALA A 98 -13.63 -6.92 -11.06
C ALA A 98 -12.10 -7.08 -11.08
N LEU A 99 -11.57 -8.00 -11.89
CA LEU A 99 -10.13 -8.21 -12.01
C LEU A 99 -9.40 -7.02 -12.63
N ALA A 100 -10.00 -6.41 -13.66
CA ALA A 100 -9.45 -5.22 -14.29
C ALA A 100 -9.32 -4.08 -13.26
N SER A 101 -10.30 -3.91 -12.37
CA SER A 101 -10.18 -2.93 -11.29
C SER A 101 -9.08 -3.26 -10.29
N VAL A 102 -8.82 -4.54 -9.98
CA VAL A 102 -7.69 -4.92 -9.12
C VAL A 102 -6.36 -4.60 -9.77
N TRP A 103 -6.22 -4.82 -11.09
CA TRP A 103 -5.04 -4.36 -11.84
C TRP A 103 -4.84 -2.86 -11.75
N VAL A 104 -5.92 -2.07 -11.89
CA VAL A 104 -5.86 -0.61 -11.72
C VAL A 104 -5.39 -0.24 -10.32
N VAL A 105 -5.92 -0.87 -9.27
CA VAL A 105 -5.47 -0.65 -7.88
C VAL A 105 -3.99 -0.97 -7.71
N LEU A 106 -3.53 -2.09 -8.27
CA LEU A 106 -2.14 -2.50 -8.20
C LEU A 106 -1.21 -1.48 -8.88
N VAL A 107 -1.53 -1.05 -10.10
CA VAL A 107 -0.70 -0.12 -10.87
C VAL A 107 -0.70 1.25 -10.21
N VAL A 108 -1.87 1.82 -9.92
CA VAL A 108 -1.98 3.15 -9.31
C VAL A 108 -1.34 3.16 -7.93
N GLY A 109 -1.60 2.14 -7.10
CA GLY A 109 -1.03 2.05 -5.76
C GLY A 109 0.50 1.87 -5.76
N LEU A 110 1.05 1.14 -6.75
CA LEU A 110 2.50 1.01 -6.88
C LEU A 110 3.14 2.32 -7.35
N LEU A 111 2.56 2.99 -8.34
CA LEU A 111 3.03 4.30 -8.81
C LEU A 111 3.01 5.34 -7.69
N ASP A 112 1.93 5.37 -6.91
CA ASP A 112 1.78 6.25 -5.75
C ASP A 112 2.84 5.96 -4.68
N THR A 113 3.06 4.68 -4.34
CA THR A 113 4.09 4.27 -3.36
C THR A 113 5.50 4.63 -3.83
N VAL A 114 5.82 4.39 -5.11
CA VAL A 114 7.14 4.73 -5.70
C VAL A 114 7.34 6.24 -5.69
N ASN A 115 6.33 7.00 -6.11
CA ASN A 115 6.35 8.45 -6.07
C ASN A 115 6.54 8.97 -4.63
N ALA A 116 5.87 8.35 -3.65
CA ALA A 116 6.05 8.69 -2.24
C ALA A 116 7.48 8.49 -1.75
N ILE A 117 8.12 7.38 -2.12
CA ILE A 117 9.53 7.10 -1.78
C ILE A 117 10.45 8.15 -2.41
N ILE A 118 10.30 8.43 -3.71
CA ILE A 118 11.13 9.40 -4.43
C ILE A 118 11.00 10.78 -3.79
N GLN A 119 9.78 11.22 -3.53
CA GLN A 119 9.52 12.56 -3.00
C GLN A 119 9.95 12.68 -1.53
N SER A 120 9.86 11.60 -0.74
CA SER A 120 10.35 11.56 0.63
C SER A 120 11.86 11.82 0.69
N MET A 121 12.62 11.25 -0.25
CA MET A 121 14.06 11.48 -0.37
C MET A 121 14.36 12.88 -0.90
N ARG A 122 13.63 13.34 -1.92
CA ARG A 122 13.80 14.67 -2.53
C ARG A 122 13.60 15.81 -1.53
N PHE A 123 12.62 15.68 -0.65
CA PHE A 123 12.27 16.69 0.36
C PHE A 123 12.90 16.42 1.73
N SER A 124 13.80 15.43 1.86
CA SER A 124 14.43 15.05 3.13
C SER A 124 13.43 14.91 4.29
N VAL A 125 12.26 14.34 4.04
CA VAL A 125 11.11 14.42 4.96
C VAL A 125 11.37 13.76 6.31
N PHE A 126 12.34 12.85 6.38
CA PHE A 126 12.75 12.16 7.60
C PHE A 126 13.53 13.06 8.58
N ASP A 127 13.97 14.24 8.15
CA ASP A 127 14.59 15.24 9.01
C ASP A 127 13.54 16.12 9.72
N HIS A 128 12.25 15.94 9.38
CA HIS A 128 11.13 16.66 9.98
C HIS A 128 10.33 15.77 10.95
N ALA A 129 9.60 16.40 11.87
CA ALA A 129 8.66 15.69 12.73
C ALA A 129 7.45 15.19 11.91
N LEU A 130 7.38 13.88 11.66
CA LEU A 130 6.30 13.25 10.89
C LEU A 130 5.13 12.74 11.76
N GLY A 131 5.27 12.75 13.08
CA GLY A 131 4.24 12.28 14.01
C GLY A 131 3.79 10.85 13.67
N VAL A 132 2.47 10.62 13.58
CA VAL A 132 1.90 9.32 13.20
C VAL A 132 2.31 8.88 11.79
N ASN A 133 2.62 9.81 10.89
CA ASN A 133 3.04 9.49 9.52
C ASN A 133 4.38 8.72 9.52
N TRP A 134 5.24 8.91 10.52
CA TRP A 134 6.43 8.08 10.70
C TRP A 134 6.09 6.60 10.85
N VAL A 135 5.08 6.30 11.68
CA VAL A 135 4.59 4.93 11.89
C VAL A 135 3.95 4.38 10.62
N ILE A 136 3.17 5.20 9.90
CA ILE A 136 2.55 4.79 8.62
C ILE A 136 3.63 4.39 7.62
N VAL A 137 4.66 5.21 7.41
CA VAL A 137 5.70 4.90 6.42
C VAL A 137 6.59 3.73 6.84
N THR A 138 6.85 3.55 8.14
CA THR A 138 7.74 2.46 8.61
C THR A 138 7.02 1.12 8.78
N MET A 139 5.72 1.12 9.08
CA MET A 139 4.97 -0.11 9.40
C MET A 139 3.89 -0.47 8.38
N TYR A 140 3.22 0.51 7.79
CA TYR A 140 2.10 0.24 6.89
C TYR A 140 2.53 0.16 5.41
N VAL A 141 3.48 0.98 4.96
CA VAL A 141 4.05 0.88 3.61
C VAL A 141 4.67 -0.51 3.32
N PRO A 142 5.41 -1.16 4.23
CA PRO A 142 5.86 -2.53 4.02
C PRO A 142 4.71 -3.53 3.79
N ALA A 143 3.59 -3.37 4.49
CA ALA A 143 2.39 -4.20 4.26
C ALA A 143 1.80 -3.96 2.86
N LEU A 144 1.79 -2.71 2.39
CA LEU A 144 1.35 -2.35 1.04
C LEU A 144 2.23 -2.98 -0.04
N LEU A 145 3.55 -2.99 0.15
CA LEU A 145 4.48 -3.64 -0.79
C LEU A 145 4.27 -5.14 -0.86
N VAL A 146 4.18 -5.81 0.30
CA VAL A 146 3.99 -7.27 0.36
C VAL A 146 2.63 -7.68 -0.21
N SER A 147 1.56 -6.95 0.13
CA SER A 147 0.23 -7.21 -0.43
C SER A 147 0.17 -6.95 -1.94
N SER A 148 0.85 -5.93 -2.46
CA SER A 148 0.98 -5.68 -3.90
C SER A 148 1.62 -6.85 -4.64
N VAL A 149 2.72 -7.41 -4.10
CA VAL A 149 3.37 -8.59 -4.66
C VAL A 149 2.44 -9.79 -4.66
N LEU A 150 1.71 -10.03 -3.57
CA LEU A 150 0.74 -11.12 -3.51
C LEU A 150 -0.41 -10.93 -4.50
N ILE A 151 -0.94 -9.71 -4.65
CA ILE A 151 -1.98 -9.38 -5.63
C ILE A 151 -1.47 -9.72 -7.04
N PHE A 152 -0.26 -9.27 -7.38
CA PHE A 152 0.35 -9.57 -8.67
C PHE A 152 0.44 -11.08 -8.92
N ILE A 153 0.93 -11.85 -7.94
CA ILE A 153 1.01 -13.31 -8.04
C ILE A 153 -0.37 -13.94 -8.27
N GLN A 154 -1.40 -13.51 -7.53
CA GLN A 154 -2.75 -14.07 -7.68
C GLN A 154 -3.39 -13.71 -9.03
N LEU A 155 -3.16 -12.51 -9.54
CA LEU A 155 -3.63 -12.10 -10.87
C LEU A 155 -2.95 -12.94 -11.97
N ARG A 156 -1.63 -13.13 -11.89
CA ARG A 156 -0.84 -13.88 -12.88
C ARG A 156 -1.13 -15.38 -12.90
N ARG A 157 -1.42 -15.99 -11.73
CA ARG A 157 -1.82 -17.41 -11.66
C ARG A 157 -3.10 -17.70 -12.45
N ARG A 158 -3.95 -16.70 -12.67
CA ARG A 158 -5.18 -16.86 -13.43
C ARG A 158 -4.96 -16.81 -14.94
N ASP A 159 -4.11 -15.89 -15.42
CA ASP A 159 -3.81 -15.76 -16.86
C ASP A 159 -3.33 -17.10 -17.45
N GLY A 160 -2.54 -17.87 -16.68
CA GLY A 160 -2.04 -19.19 -17.09
C GLY A 160 -3.02 -20.35 -16.92
N ALA A 161 -4.19 -20.16 -16.29
CA ALA A 161 -5.24 -21.18 -16.15
C ALA A 161 -6.36 -21.02 -17.20
N THR A 162 -6.34 -19.93 -17.96
CA THR A 162 -7.27 -19.61 -19.05
C THR A 162 -6.65 -19.73 -20.45
N GLY A 163 -5.40 -20.22 -20.54
CA GLY A 163 -4.73 -20.61 -21.79
C GLY A 163 -4.51 -22.12 -21.81
#